data_AF-A0A2D9ZC41-F1
#
_entry.id   AF-A0A2D9ZC41-F1
#
_cell.length_a   1.000
_cell.length_b   1.000
_cell.length_c   1.000
_cell.angle_alpha   90.00
_cell.angle_beta   90.00
_cell.angle_gamma   90.00
#
_symmetry.space_group_name_H-M   'P 1'
#
loop_
_entity.id
_entity.type
_entity.pdbx_description
1 polymer ?
#
loop_
_entity_poly.entity_id
_entity_poly.type
_entity_poly.pdbx_seq_one_letter_code
_entity_poly.pdbx_strand_id
1 'polypeptide(L)'
;MDRWVEISFDCLPLRSVGRLDIPMDASPKYQQRCERIKAAMERHGSYNSYFLYNAKAIFHLTNDPQKGMLDFSFEGTVLTDSTDESTKSVDLLIQLQGETCDWLSQGVVDWFEQTVREAVKVEFDRYIHAGDLQKTRERLQEIEAASDGADGFLGMYL
;
A
#
# COMPACT_ATOMS: atom_id res chain seq x y z
N MET A 1 -1.07 9.05 -21.21
CA MET A 1 0.32 9.14 -20.69
C MET A 1 0.84 7.73 -20.64
N ASP A 2 1.90 7.44 -21.40
CA ASP A 2 2.50 6.10 -21.45
C ASP A 2 3.00 5.70 -20.06
N ARG A 3 2.39 4.67 -19.49
CA ARG A 3 2.85 4.02 -18.26
C ARG A 3 3.80 2.91 -18.66
N TRP A 4 5.09 3.11 -18.37
CA TRP A 4 6.15 2.13 -18.61
C TRP A 4 6.05 0.91 -17.67
N VAL A 5 5.45 1.12 -16.50
CA VAL A 5 5.15 0.11 -15.48
C VAL A 5 3.75 0.38 -14.96
N GLU A 6 2.95 -0.66 -14.76
CA GLU A 6 1.62 -0.52 -14.17
C GLU A 6 1.70 -0.75 -12.66
N ILE A 7 1.53 0.31 -11.88
CA ILE A 7 1.50 0.23 -10.42
C ILE A 7 0.12 0.68 -9.93
N SER A 8 -0.44 -0.07 -8.99
CA SER A 8 -1.65 0.33 -8.26
C SER A 8 -1.56 -0.16 -6.82
N PHE A 9 -2.05 0.66 -5.89
CA PHE A 9 -2.07 0.36 -4.46
C PHE A 9 -3.19 1.11 -3.76
N ASP A 10 -3.65 0.57 -2.64
CA ASP A 10 -4.37 1.33 -1.63
C ASP A 10 -3.35 1.88 -0.62
N CYS A 11 -3.58 3.09 -0.11
CA CYS A 11 -2.68 3.76 0.83
C CYS A 11 -3.40 4.09 2.14
N LEU A 12 -2.76 3.78 3.26
CA LEU A 12 -3.21 4.11 4.60
C LEU A 12 -2.11 4.89 5.35
N PRO A 13 -2.30 6.18 5.65
CA PRO A 13 -1.40 6.92 6.53
C PRO A 13 -1.39 6.30 7.92
N LEU A 14 -0.21 5.90 8.45
CA LEU A 14 -0.17 5.21 9.75
C LEU A 14 -0.60 6.11 10.92
N ARG A 15 -0.44 7.43 10.80
CA ARG A 15 -0.95 8.41 11.76
C ARG A 15 -2.48 8.44 11.90
N SER A 16 -3.24 7.97 10.90
CA SER A 16 -4.71 7.90 11.00
C SER A 16 -5.17 6.58 11.61
N VAL A 17 -4.25 5.67 11.92
CA VAL A 17 -4.58 4.42 12.57
C VAL A 17 -4.71 4.70 14.07
N GLY A 18 -5.96 4.76 14.53
CA GLY A 18 -6.28 4.79 15.96
C GLY A 18 -6.08 3.43 16.62
N ARG A 19 -6.96 3.08 17.56
CA ARG A 19 -6.92 1.77 18.20
C ARG A 19 -7.34 0.68 17.20
N LEU A 20 -6.38 -0.15 16.76
CA LEU A 20 -6.65 -1.34 15.95
C LEU A 20 -7.24 -2.46 16.83
N ASP A 21 -8.51 -2.31 17.18
CA ASP A 21 -9.32 -3.39 17.73
C ASP A 21 -9.75 -4.30 16.56
N ILE A 22 -9.16 -5.50 16.51
CA ILE A 22 -9.46 -6.49 15.46
C ILE A 22 -10.75 -7.20 15.88
N PRO A 23 -11.84 -7.13 15.10
CA PRO A 23 -13.07 -7.85 15.41
C PRO A 23 -12.80 -9.35 15.53
N MET A 24 -13.42 -10.01 16.50
CA MET A 24 -13.24 -11.47 16.70
C MET A 24 -13.73 -12.30 15.51
N ASP A 25 -14.67 -11.76 14.73
CA ASP A 25 -15.24 -12.34 13.52
C ASP A 25 -14.50 -11.93 12.23
N ALA A 26 -13.40 -11.17 12.34
CA ALA A 26 -12.64 -10.73 11.18
C ALA A 26 -12.07 -11.92 10.40
N SER A 27 -12.14 -11.85 9.06
CA SER A 27 -11.52 -12.86 8.20
C SER A 27 -10.01 -12.99 8.48
N PRO A 28 -9.41 -14.19 8.34
CA PRO A 28 -7.97 -14.39 8.58
C PRO A 28 -7.07 -13.41 7.79
N LYS A 29 -7.46 -13.08 6.55
CA LYS A 29 -6.74 -12.10 5.72
C LYS A 29 -6.78 -10.69 6.33
N TYR A 30 -7.91 -10.28 6.88
CA TYR A 30 -8.04 -8.99 7.56
C TYR A 30 -7.21 -8.94 8.84
N GLN A 31 -7.25 -10.02 9.65
CA GLN A 31 -6.45 -10.13 10.88
C GLN A 31 -4.96 -9.99 10.58
N GLN A 32 -4.44 -10.74 9.59
CA GLN A 32 -3.05 -10.66 9.17
C GLN A 32 -2.68 -9.24 8.69
N ARG A 33 -3.56 -8.56 7.96
CA ARG A 33 -3.31 -7.17 7.55
C ARG A 33 -3.22 -6.24 8.76
N CYS A 34 -4.11 -6.37 9.73
CA CYS A 34 -4.04 -5.57 10.96
C CYS A 34 -2.76 -5.84 11.75
N GLU A 35 -2.32 -7.10 11.84
CA GLU A 35 -1.04 -7.46 12.46
C GLU A 35 0.15 -6.81 11.73
N ARG A 36 0.15 -6.82 10.40
CA ARG A 36 1.21 -6.18 9.60
C ARG A 36 1.23 -4.66 9.76
N ILE A 37 0.06 -4.02 9.84
CA ILE A 37 -0.04 -2.58 10.13
C ILE A 37 0.50 -2.28 11.53
N LYS A 38 0.16 -3.09 12.54
CA LYS A 38 0.73 -2.95 13.89
C LYS A 38 2.25 -3.07 13.88
N ALA A 39 2.78 -4.12 13.24
CA ALA A 39 4.22 -4.31 13.10
C ALA A 39 4.90 -3.14 12.36
N ALA A 40 4.26 -2.59 11.33
CA ALA A 40 4.75 -1.40 10.62
C ALA A 40 4.83 -0.18 11.53
N MET A 41 3.79 0.09 12.33
CA MET A 41 3.76 1.19 13.30
C MET A 41 4.82 1.02 14.39
N GLU A 42 4.99 -0.19 14.91
CA GLU A 42 6.02 -0.50 15.90
C GLU A 42 7.44 -0.31 15.34
N ARG A 43 7.65 -0.68 14.08
CA ARG A 43 8.97 -0.64 13.44
C ARG A 43 9.38 0.76 13.00
N HIS A 44 8.45 1.50 12.39
CA HIS A 44 8.76 2.75 11.69
C HIS A 44 8.13 3.99 12.32
N GLY A 45 7.20 3.80 13.26
CA GLY A 45 6.36 4.87 13.80
C GLY A 45 5.17 5.18 12.90
N SER A 46 4.38 6.17 13.30
CA SER A 46 3.15 6.56 12.61
C SER A 46 3.28 7.84 11.78
N TYR A 47 4.25 8.70 12.10
CA TYR A 47 4.52 9.94 11.38
C TYR A 47 5.35 9.67 10.12
N ASN A 48 5.03 10.39 9.03
CA ASN A 48 5.69 10.26 7.72
C ASN A 48 5.78 8.80 7.21
N SER A 49 4.82 7.97 7.64
CA SER A 49 4.78 6.54 7.37
C SER A 49 3.44 6.16 6.78
N TYR A 50 3.47 5.45 5.66
CA TYR A 50 2.29 5.11 4.86
C TYR A 50 2.29 3.63 4.55
N PHE A 51 1.22 2.93 4.92
CA PHE A 51 1.08 1.52 4.63
C PHE A 51 0.38 1.33 3.28
N LEU A 52 1.05 0.65 2.35
CA LEU A 52 0.52 0.26 1.06
C LEU A 52 0.00 -1.17 1.12
N TYR A 53 -1.21 -1.40 0.62
CA TYR A 53 -1.86 -2.71 0.59
C TYR A 53 -2.70 -2.90 -0.67
N ASN A 54 -3.17 -4.14 -0.91
CA ASN A 54 -3.83 -4.54 -2.17
C ASN A 54 -3.03 -4.11 -3.41
N ALA A 55 -1.70 -4.12 -3.31
CA ALA A 55 -0.85 -3.46 -4.27
C ALA A 55 -0.23 -4.43 -5.27
N LYS A 56 -0.04 -3.94 -6.50
CA LYS A 56 0.57 -4.67 -7.61
C LYS A 56 1.49 -3.79 -8.45
N ALA A 57 2.51 -4.42 -9.03
CA ALA A 57 3.42 -3.86 -10.00
C ALA A 57 3.57 -4.84 -11.18
N ILE A 58 3.15 -4.42 -12.37
CA ILE A 58 3.23 -5.23 -13.60
C ILE A 58 4.27 -4.62 -14.54
N PHE A 59 5.22 -5.45 -14.95
CA PHE A 59 6.25 -5.12 -15.94
C PHE A 59 5.98 -5.86 -17.24
N HIS A 60 6.11 -5.14 -18.36
CA HIS A 60 6.02 -5.70 -19.71
C HIS A 60 7.38 -5.59 -20.40
N LEU A 61 8.06 -6.71 -20.59
CA LEU A 61 9.44 -6.79 -21.11
C LEU A 61 9.48 -6.97 -22.63
N THR A 62 8.34 -7.27 -23.26
CA THR A 62 8.21 -7.37 -24.71
C THR A 62 6.97 -6.62 -25.18
N ASN A 63 6.86 -6.42 -26.49
CA ASN A 63 5.68 -5.79 -27.10
C ASN A 63 4.51 -6.77 -27.32
N ASP A 64 4.66 -8.04 -26.91
CA ASP A 64 3.60 -9.05 -26.96
C ASP A 64 3.00 -9.22 -25.56
N PRO A 65 1.70 -8.93 -25.34
CA PRO A 65 1.08 -9.01 -24.02
C PRO A 65 1.04 -10.44 -23.45
N GLN A 66 1.27 -11.48 -24.27
CA GLN A 66 1.32 -12.86 -23.82
C GLN A 66 2.74 -13.32 -23.47
N LYS A 67 3.77 -12.49 -23.67
CA LYS A 67 5.17 -12.86 -23.43
C LYS A 67 5.93 -11.74 -22.74
N GLY A 68 6.67 -12.06 -21.69
CA GLY A 68 7.47 -11.04 -21.01
C GLY A 68 6.73 -10.26 -19.93
N MET A 69 5.60 -10.75 -19.42
CA MET A 69 4.89 -10.13 -18.30
C MET A 69 5.47 -10.65 -16.98
N LEU A 70 5.68 -9.75 -16.02
CA LEU A 70 5.94 -10.08 -14.62
C LEU A 70 4.94 -9.34 -13.73
N ASP A 71 4.14 -10.08 -12.97
CA ASP A 71 3.15 -9.54 -12.04
C ASP A 71 3.61 -9.75 -10.59
N PHE A 72 3.92 -8.67 -9.90
CA PHE A 72 4.31 -8.67 -8.50
C PHE A 72 3.19 -8.10 -7.63
N SER A 73 2.84 -8.81 -6.57
CA SER A 73 2.13 -8.21 -5.44
C SER A 73 3.13 -7.60 -4.47
N PHE A 74 2.75 -6.52 -3.81
CA PHE A 74 3.51 -6.00 -2.69
C PHE A 74 2.61 -5.46 -1.58
N GLU A 75 3.17 -5.40 -0.37
CA GLU A 75 2.53 -4.78 0.78
C GLU A 75 3.63 -4.29 1.73
N GLY A 76 3.43 -3.16 2.41
CA GLY A 76 4.39 -2.68 3.39
C GLY A 76 4.36 -1.17 3.59
N THR A 77 5.46 -0.62 4.10
CA THR A 77 5.51 0.78 4.53
C THR A 77 6.39 1.61 3.62
N VAL A 78 5.90 2.79 3.26
CA VAL A 78 6.65 3.87 2.61
C VAL A 78 6.93 4.95 3.65
N LEU A 79 8.18 5.39 3.71
CA LEU A 79 8.63 6.46 4.59
C LEU A 79 8.98 7.69 3.77
N THR A 80 8.41 8.82 4.14
CA THR A 80 8.65 10.11 3.48
C THR A 80 9.61 10.98 4.30
N ASP A 81 10.01 12.10 3.72
CA ASP A 81 10.60 13.19 4.50
C ASP A 81 9.61 13.78 5.53
N SER A 82 10.13 14.70 6.34
CA SER A 82 9.37 15.42 7.35
C SER A 82 8.25 16.30 6.76
N THR A 83 8.29 16.62 5.47
CA THR A 83 7.27 17.46 4.81
C THR A 83 6.21 16.66 4.06
N ASP A 84 6.30 15.31 4.05
CA ASP A 84 5.43 14.43 3.27
C ASP A 84 5.47 14.74 1.76
N GLU A 85 6.62 15.18 1.22
CA GLU A 85 6.77 15.59 -0.18
C GLU A 85 7.57 14.58 -1.03
N SER A 86 8.51 13.86 -0.41
CA SER A 86 9.34 12.89 -1.11
C SER A 86 9.55 11.60 -0.32
N THR A 87 9.58 10.48 -1.05
CA THR A 87 9.85 9.16 -0.50
C THR A 87 11.34 9.01 -0.17
N LYS A 88 11.64 8.56 1.04
CA LYS A 88 13.01 8.27 1.51
C LYS A 88 13.35 6.79 1.41
N SER A 89 12.43 5.93 1.83
CA SER A 89 12.65 4.49 1.85
C SER A 89 11.34 3.73 1.79
N VAL A 90 11.43 2.46 1.43
CA VAL A 90 10.30 1.54 1.36
C VAL A 90 10.69 0.21 2.01
N ASP A 91 9.87 -0.25 2.94
CA ASP A 91 9.96 -1.56 3.59
C ASP A 91 8.77 -2.41 3.15
N LEU A 92 8.97 -3.14 2.05
CA LEU A 92 7.93 -3.91 1.36
C LEU A 92 8.21 -5.42 1.42
N LEU A 93 7.16 -6.20 1.67
CA LEU A 93 7.08 -7.60 1.30
C LEU A 93 6.65 -7.66 -0.18
N ILE A 94 7.46 -8.30 -1.03
CA ILE A 94 7.25 -8.37 -2.47
C ILE A 94 7.20 -9.84 -2.85
N GLN A 95 6.27 -10.22 -3.72
CA GLN A 95 6.09 -11.60 -4.18
C GLN A 95 5.68 -11.60 -5.64
N LEU A 96 6.35 -12.43 -6.45
CA LEU A 96 5.94 -12.72 -7.81
C LEU A 96 4.65 -13.57 -7.77
N GLN A 97 3.57 -13.06 -8.37
CA GLN A 97 2.26 -13.71 -8.43
C GLN A 97 2.06 -14.48 -9.74
N GLY A 98 2.66 -14.01 -10.82
CA GLY A 98 2.55 -14.64 -12.13
C GLY A 98 3.54 -14.07 -13.13
N GLU A 99 3.83 -14.85 -14.16
CA GLU A 99 4.80 -14.50 -15.20
C GLU A 99 4.47 -15.20 -16.53
N THR A 100 4.95 -14.63 -17.65
CA THR A 100 4.85 -15.23 -19.00
C THR A 100 6.20 -15.27 -19.72
N CYS A 101 7.26 -15.52 -18.95
CA CYS A 101 8.65 -15.50 -19.33
C CYS A 101 9.27 -16.90 -19.17
N ASP A 102 9.24 -17.71 -20.23
CA ASP A 102 9.86 -19.05 -20.23
C ASP A 102 11.39 -19.06 -19.95
N TRP A 103 12.02 -17.87 -19.94
CA TRP A 103 13.44 -17.64 -19.66
C TRP A 103 13.69 -16.95 -18.30
N LEU A 104 12.68 -16.82 -17.44
CA LEU A 104 12.82 -16.20 -16.13
C LEU A 104 13.68 -17.08 -15.22
N SER A 105 14.62 -16.45 -14.51
CA SER A 105 15.47 -17.12 -13.52
C SER A 105 15.32 -16.43 -12.17
N GLN A 106 15.63 -17.15 -11.09
CA GLN A 106 15.52 -16.61 -9.73
C GLN A 106 16.31 -15.31 -9.55
N GLY A 107 17.54 -15.23 -10.10
CA GLY A 107 18.34 -14.01 -9.99
C GLY A 107 17.71 -12.79 -10.70
N VAL A 108 16.90 -13.02 -11.73
CA VAL A 108 16.12 -11.96 -12.37
C VAL A 108 14.94 -11.57 -11.48
N VAL A 109 14.26 -12.53 -10.86
CA VAL A 109 13.19 -12.26 -9.89
C VAL A 109 13.71 -11.40 -8.74
N ASP A 110 14.84 -11.77 -8.12
CA ASP A 110 15.45 -11.03 -7.02
C ASP A 110 15.80 -9.58 -7.42
N TRP A 111 16.29 -9.40 -8.65
CA TRP A 111 16.56 -8.08 -9.20
C TRP A 111 15.27 -7.27 -9.44
N PHE A 112 14.19 -7.93 -9.89
CA PHE A 112 12.88 -7.29 -10.03
C PHE A 112 12.25 -6.94 -8.69
N GLU A 113 12.47 -7.71 -7.62
CA GLU A 113 12.03 -7.31 -6.29
C GLU A 113 12.66 -5.97 -5.86
N GLN A 114 13.95 -5.77 -6.13
CA GLN A 114 14.59 -4.47 -5.91
C GLN A 114 14.01 -3.40 -6.84
N THR A 115 13.72 -3.75 -8.10
CA THR A 115 13.14 -2.82 -9.08
C THR A 115 11.74 -2.37 -8.67
N VAL A 116 10.91 -3.25 -8.10
CA VAL A 116 9.61 -2.90 -7.53
C VAL A 116 9.78 -1.84 -6.45
N ARG A 117 10.78 -1.96 -5.56
CA ARG A 117 11.04 -0.94 -4.52
C ARG A 117 11.32 0.43 -5.12
N GLU A 118 12.18 0.51 -6.12
CA GLU A 118 12.50 1.79 -6.76
C GLU A 118 11.30 2.35 -7.55
N ALA A 119 10.55 1.49 -8.24
CA ALA A 119 9.37 1.91 -8.98
C ALA A 119 8.25 2.42 -8.05
N VAL A 120 8.07 1.79 -6.89
CA VAL A 120 7.11 2.24 -5.87
C VAL A 120 7.49 3.60 -5.30
N LYS A 121 8.77 3.90 -5.06
CA LYS A 121 9.19 5.25 -4.61
C LYS A 121 8.77 6.32 -5.62
N VAL A 122 9.06 6.08 -6.90
CA VAL A 122 8.72 7.02 -7.98
C VAL A 122 7.21 7.19 -8.10
N GLU A 123 6.45 6.10 -8.07
CA GLU A 123 4.99 6.20 -8.19
C GLU A 123 4.35 6.82 -6.94
N PHE A 124 4.91 6.58 -5.75
CA PHE A 124 4.40 7.18 -4.52
C PHE A 124 4.66 8.69 -4.49
N ASP A 125 5.83 9.16 -4.95
CA ASP A 125 6.09 10.60 -5.11
C ASP A 125 5.09 11.22 -6.10
N ARG A 126 4.76 10.55 -7.20
CA ARG A 126 3.72 11.01 -8.14
C ARG A 126 2.34 11.06 -7.47
N TYR A 127 2.01 10.07 -6.66
CA TYR A 127 0.77 10.00 -5.89
C TYR A 127 0.65 11.16 -4.88
N ILE A 128 1.74 11.50 -4.18
CA ILE A 128 1.80 12.67 -3.29
C ILE A 128 1.56 13.95 -4.10
N HIS A 129 2.32 14.17 -5.17
CA HIS A 129 2.25 15.39 -5.98
C HIS A 129 0.90 15.56 -6.71
N ALA A 130 0.20 14.46 -7.01
CA ALA A 130 -1.15 14.50 -7.57
C ALA A 130 -2.22 14.94 -6.55
N GLY A 131 -1.87 15.11 -5.27
CA GLY A 131 -2.79 15.48 -4.20
C GLY A 131 -3.70 14.34 -3.74
N ASP A 132 -3.48 13.11 -4.22
CA ASP A 132 -4.29 11.96 -3.82
C ASP A 132 -4.05 11.56 -2.35
N LEU A 133 -2.89 11.92 -1.79
CA LEU A 133 -2.63 11.87 -0.36
C LEU A 133 -3.66 12.69 0.44
N GLN A 134 -3.96 13.91 -0.02
CA GLN A 134 -4.89 14.79 0.66
C GLN A 134 -6.33 14.27 0.55
N LYS A 135 -6.74 13.80 -0.64
CA LYS A 135 -8.05 13.15 -0.82
C LYS A 135 -8.23 11.92 0.07
N THR A 136 -7.17 11.15 0.28
CA THR A 136 -7.21 10.00 1.19
C THR A 136 -7.42 10.42 2.63
N ARG A 137 -6.78 11.52 3.07
CA ARG A 137 -7.03 12.10 4.40
C ARG A 137 -8.47 12.60 4.55
N GLU A 138 -8.99 13.29 3.54
CA GLU A 138 -10.37 13.82 3.52
C GLU A 138 -11.41 12.68 3.59
N ARG A 139 -11.26 11.63 2.77
CA ARG A 139 -12.14 10.45 2.81
C ARG A 139 -12.15 9.77 4.18
N LEU A 140 -10.99 9.68 4.83
CA LEU A 140 -10.90 9.09 6.17
C LEU A 140 -11.63 9.96 7.21
N GLN A 141 -11.51 11.28 7.13
CA GLN A 141 -12.24 12.20 8.00
C GLN A 141 -13.75 12.11 7.80
N GLU A 142 -14.23 11.94 6.56
CA GLU A 142 -15.65 11.73 6.27
C GLU A 142 -16.17 10.40 6.87
N ILE A 143 -15.37 9.33 6.82
CA ILE A 143 -15.71 8.03 7.41
C ILE A 143 -15.73 8.12 8.94
N GLU A 144 -14.77 8.82 9.55
CA GLU A 144 -14.75 9.09 11.00
C GLU A 144 -15.98 9.91 11.42
N ALA A 145 -16.29 11.01 10.71
CA ALA A 145 -17.46 11.84 11.00
C ALA A 145 -18.79 11.08 10.82
N ALA A 146 -18.88 10.18 9.84
CA ALA A 146 -20.04 9.32 9.66
C ALA A 146 -20.17 8.25 10.76
N SER A 147 -19.05 7.78 11.31
CA SER A 147 -19.01 6.82 12.41
C SER A 147 -19.36 7.48 13.74
N ASP A 148 -18.85 8.68 14.01
CA ASP A 148 -19.20 9.50 15.18
C ASP A 148 -20.69 9.91 15.16
N GLY A 149 -21.26 10.11 13.97
CA GLY A 149 -22.70 10.33 13.79
C GLY A 149 -23.57 9.09 14.04
N ALA A 150 -23.01 7.88 13.91
CA ALA A 150 -23.70 6.62 14.17
C ALA A 150 -23.63 6.19 15.65
N ASP A 151 -22.60 6.63 16.39
CA ASP A 151 -22.45 6.35 17.83
C ASP A 151 -23.29 7.30 18.73
N GLY A 152 -23.92 8.32 18.14
CA GLY A 152 -24.83 9.25 18.82
C GLY A 152 -26.24 8.71 19.11
N PHE A 153 -26.56 7.45 18.77
CA PHE A 153 -27.91 6.88 18.90
C PHE A 153 -27.97 5.54 19.65
N LEU A 154 -27.18 5.37 20.73
CA LEU A 154 -27.40 4.31 21.73
C LEU A 154 -27.60 4.88 23.14
N GLY A 155 -28.22 6.06 23.22
CA GLY A 155 -28.67 6.68 24.46
C GLY A 155 -30.20 6.77 24.55
N MET A 156 -30.93 5.67 24.38
CA MET A 156 -32.34 5.57 24.81
C MET A 156 -32.88 4.14 24.62
N TYR A 157 -32.68 3.27 25.61
CA TYR A 157 -33.71 2.32 26.03
C TYR A 157 -33.55 2.10 27.54
N LEU A 158 -34.71 2.12 28.19
CA LEU A 158 -35.01 2.17 29.62
C LEU A 158 -34.27 1.14 30.50
#